data_AF-A0A0B9GC88-F1
#
_entry.id   AF-A0A0B9GC88-F1
#
_cell.length_a   1.000
_cell.length_b   1.000
_cell.length_c   1.000
_cell.angle_alpha   90.00
_cell.angle_beta   90.00
_cell.angle_gamma   90.00
#
_symmetry.space_group_name_H-M   'P 1'
#
loop_
_entity.id
_entity.type
_entity.pdbx_description
1 polymer ?
#
loop_
_entity_poly.entity_id
_entity_poly.type
_entity_poly.pdbx_seq_one_letter_code
_entity_poly.pdbx_strand_id
1 'polypeptide(L)' 'MNYIAIFLDETGKALSNDSSEQYINIQLGDFKDINQATNSARLLFDGDEIEQGVLWSRTGCGGMLITSEVNNIN' A
#
# COMPACT_ATOMS: atom_id res chain seq x y z
N MET A 1 -12.01 7.62 5.42
CA MET A 1 -10.67 8.12 5.09
C MET A 1 -10.25 7.33 3.88
N ASN A 2 -9.82 8.01 2.82
CA ASN A 2 -9.39 7.30 1.62
C ASN A 2 -7.99 6.73 1.87
N TYR A 3 -7.81 5.46 1.51
CA TYR A 3 -6.53 4.77 1.65
C TYR A 3 -6.03 4.30 0.29
N ILE A 4 -4.71 4.33 0.14
CA ILE A 4 -3.98 3.82 -1.01
C ILE A 4 -3.00 2.74 -0.57
N ALA A 5 -2.76 1.77 -1.45
CA ALA A 5 -1.66 0.82 -1.35
C ALA A 5 -0.55 1.24 -2.31
N ILE A 6 0.66 1.45 -1.80
CA ILE A 6 1.86 1.75 -2.59
C ILE A 6 2.67 0.47 -2.72
N PHE A 7 3.05 0.08 -3.94
CA PHE A 7 3.87 -1.12 -4.15
C PHE A 7 5.30 -0.90 -3.67
N LEU A 8 5.87 -1.91 -3.01
CA LEU A 8 7.25 -1.95 -2.53
C LEU A 8 8.03 -3.03 -3.27
N ASP A 9 9.29 -2.75 -3.59
CA ASP A 9 10.22 -3.76 -4.09
C ASP A 9 10.69 -4.72 -2.98
N GLU A 10 11.54 -5.68 -3.35
CA GLU A 10 12.16 -6.67 -2.45
C GLU A 10 13.00 -6.06 -1.31
N THR A 11 13.40 -4.80 -1.42
CA THR A 11 14.14 -4.06 -0.39
C THR A 11 13.23 -3.23 0.52
N GLY A 12 11.92 -3.20 0.23
CA GLY A 12 10.94 -2.38 0.92
C GLY A 12 10.87 -0.94 0.42
N LYS A 13 11.50 -0.61 -0.72
CA LYS A 13 11.44 0.73 -1.31
C LYS A 13 10.21 0.85 -2.20
N ALA A 14 9.53 2.00 -2.14
CA ALA A 14 8.38 2.28 -2.98
C ALA A 14 8.75 2.23 -4.47
N LEU A 15 8.01 1.44 -5.24
CA LEU A 15 8.13 1.36 -6.69
C LEU A 15 7.57 2.63 -7.32
N SER A 16 8.37 3.26 -8.16
CA SER A 16 7.98 4.42 -8.96
C SER A 16 8.20 4.16 -10.44
N ASN A 17 7.45 4.86 -11.28
CA ASN A 17 7.73 4.91 -12.70
C ASN A 17 8.96 5.80 -12.94
N ASP A 18 10.04 5.23 -13.47
CA ASP A 18 11.30 5.93 -13.77
C ASP A 18 11.13 7.17 -14.67
N SER A 19 10.04 7.22 -15.44
CA SER A 19 9.76 8.29 -16.41
C SER A 19 9.06 9.51 -15.78
N SER A 20 8.33 9.31 -14.67
CA SER A 20 7.46 10.34 -14.09
C SER A 20 7.68 10.55 -12.59
N GLU A 21 8.55 9.75 -11.96
CA GLU A 21 8.76 9.71 -10.51
C GLU A 21 7.48 9.43 -9.70
N GLN A 22 6.40 9.01 -10.37
CA GLN A 22 5.13 8.70 -9.72
C GLN A 22 5.17 7.30 -9.14
N TYR A 23 4.79 7.18 -7.86
CA TYR A 23 4.66 5.88 -7.21
C TYR A 23 3.56 5.05 -7.84
N ILE A 24 3.84 3.77 -8.05
CA ILE A 24 2.82 2.79 -8.44
C ILE A 24 1.95 2.54 -7.20
N ASN A 25 0.68 2.92 -7.28
CA ASN A 25 -0.27 2.77 -6.19
C ASN A 25 -1.68 2.41 -6.68
N ILE A 26 -2.50 1.87 -5.78
CA ILE A 26 -3.91 1.52 -6.02
C ILE A 26 -4.76 2.13 -4.91
N GLN A 27 -5.85 2.80 -5.27
CA GLN A 27 -6.87 3.22 -4.31
C GLN A 27 -7.60 2.01 -3.75
N LEU A 28 -7.60 1.89 -2.43
CA LEU A 28 -8.35 0.86 -1.71
C LEU A 28 -9.79 1.30 -1.44
N GLY A 29 -10.01 2.62 -1.35
CA GLY A 29 -11.29 3.25 -1.05
C GLY A 29 -11.36 3.78 0.39
N ASP A 30 -12.60 4.04 0.83
CA ASP A 30 -12.87 4.65 2.12
C ASP A 30 -13.00 3.63 3.25
N PHE A 31 -12.16 3.78 4.27
CA PHE A 31 -12.21 2.98 5.49
C PHE A 31 -12.30 3.86 6.73
N LYS A 32 -12.77 3.28 7.85
CA LYS A 32 -12.87 4.00 9.14
C LYS A 32 -11.51 4.21 9.78
N ASP A 33 -10.60 3.25 9.60
CA ASP A 33 -9.27 3.24 10.18
C ASP A 33 -8.29 2.41 9.32
N ILE A 34 -7.00 2.50 9.65
CA ILE A 34 -5.94 1.79 8.93
C ILE A 34 -6.08 0.27 9.05
N ASN A 35 -6.60 -0.26 10.16
CA ASN A 35 -6.73 -1.70 10.35
C ASN A 35 -7.76 -2.30 9.36
N GLN A 36 -8.86 -1.58 9.11
CA GLN A 36 -9.84 -1.98 8.08
C GLN A 36 -9.23 -1.94 6.67
N ALA A 37 -8.48 -0.88 6.36
CA ALA A 37 -7.79 -0.77 5.07
C ALA A 37 -6.77 -1.89 4.87
N THR A 38 -5.93 -2.16 5.88
CA THR A 38 -4.92 -3.22 5.83
C THR A 38 -5.57 -4.60 5.70
N ASN A 39 -6.63 -4.89 6.46
CA ASN A 39 -7.35 -6.16 6.33
C ASN A 39 -7.95 -6.35 4.93
N SER A 40 -8.50 -5.29 4.34
CA SER A 40 -9.01 -5.33 2.96
C SER A 40 -7.88 -5.59 1.96
N ALA A 41 -6.73 -4.91 2.12
CA ALA A 41 -5.58 -5.08 1.25
C ALA A 41 -4.98 -6.49 1.35
N ARG A 42 -4.90 -7.08 2.53
CA ARG A 42 -4.43 -8.49 2.71
C ARG A 42 -5.21 -9.47 1.85
N LEU A 43 -6.53 -9.32 1.80
CA LEU A 43 -7.42 -10.16 0.99
C LEU A 43 -7.24 -9.90 -0.51
N LEU A 44 -7.11 -8.63 -0.89
CA LEU A 44 -6.99 -8.23 -2.30
C LEU A 44 -5.67 -8.72 -2.94
N PHE A 45 -4.59 -8.70 -2.16
CA PHE A 45 -3.24 -8.93 -2.69
C PHE A 45 -2.58 -10.22 -2.20
N ASP A 46 -3.33 -11.07 -1.49
CA ASP A 46 -2.83 -12.31 -0.87
C ASP A 46 -1.50 -12.09 -0.10
N GLY A 47 -1.56 -11.17 0.86
CA GLY A 47 -0.42 -10.74 1.66
C GLY A 47 -0.62 -10.90 3.16
N ASP A 48 0.49 -10.95 3.88
CA ASP A 48 0.52 -10.93 5.34
C ASP A 48 1.05 -9.59 5.85
N GLU A 49 0.42 -9.08 6.91
CA GLU A 49 0.86 -7.86 7.57
C GLU A 49 2.07 -8.18 8.46
N ILE A 50 3.17 -7.46 8.21
CA ILE A 50 4.44 -7.62 8.94
C ILE A 50 4.65 -6.49 9.95
N GLU A 51 4.07 -5.33 9.67
CA GLU A 51 4.01 -4.15 10.53
C GLU A 51 2.70 -3.42 10.22
N GLN A 52 2.21 -2.55 11.11
CA GLN A 52 0.95 -1.84 10.90
C GLN A 52 0.93 -1.11 9.55
N GLY A 53 0.04 -1.55 8.66
CA GLY A 53 -0.07 -0.98 7.32
C GLY A 53 1.04 -1.38 6.34
N VAL A 54 1.92 -2.32 6.69
CA VAL A 54 2.93 -2.87 5.78
C VAL A 54 2.63 -4.35 5.52
N LEU A 55 2.42 -4.66 4.24
CA LEU A 55 2.09 -6.00 3.77
C LEU A 55 3.25 -6.60 3.00
N TRP A 56 3.51 -7.89 3.19
CA TRP A 56 4.39 -8.68 2.35
C TRP A 56 3.59 -9.66 1.51
N SER A 57 3.88 -9.75 0.21
CA SER A 57 3.22 -10.69 -0.68
C SER A 57 3.69 -12.12 -0.37
N ARG A 58 2.75 -13.07 -0.30
CA ARG A 58 3.08 -14.50 -0.12
C ARG A 58 3.77 -15.12 -1.33
N THR A 59 3.65 -14.50 -2.51
CA THR A 59 4.28 -15.00 -3.74
C THR A 59 5.74 -14.53 -3.89
N GLY A 60 6.25 -13.73 -2.96
CA GLY A 60 7.65 -13.27 -2.96
C GLY A 60 7.94 -12.08 -3.89
N CYS A 61 6.92 -11.45 -4.47
CA CYS A 61 7.07 -10.35 -5.44
C CYS A 61 7.21 -8.95 -4.79
N GLY A 62 7.67 -8.86 -3.54
CA GLY A 62 7.74 -7.62 -2.78
C GLY A 62 6.57 -7.40 -1.82
N GLY A 63 6.23 -6.15 -1.55
CA GLY A 63 5.24 -5.77 -0.53
C GLY A 63 4.39 -4.57 -0.89
N MET A 64 3.61 -4.08 0.07
CA MET A 64 2.87 -2.83 -0.05
C MET A 64 2.86 -2.04 1.25
N LEU A 65 2.83 -0.72 1.10
CA LEU A 65 2.56 0.22 2.18
C LEU A 65 1.14 0.78 2.03
N ILE A 66 0.33 0.62 3.08
CA ILE A 66 -1.02 1.17 3.19
C ILE A 66 -0.92 2.51 3.90
N THR A 67 -1.33 3.56 3.21
CA THR A 67 -1.37 4.91 3.78
C THR A 67 -2.69 5.58 3.44
N SER A 68 -3.13 6.50 4.30
CA SER A 68 -4.18 7.43 3.93
C SER A 68 -3.71 8.31 2.77
N GLU A 69 -4.60 8.67 1.85
CA GLU A 69 -4.41 9.86 1.04
C GLU A 69 -4.38 11.05 1.99
N VAL A 70 -3.18 11.50 2.36
CA VAL A 70 -3.03 12.83 2.91
C VAL A 70 -3.27 13.74 1.70
N ASN A 71 -4.46 14.31 1.59
CA ASN A 71 -4.67 15.44 0.71
C ASN A 71 -3.61 16.48 1.08
N ASN A 72 -2.56 16.61 0.28
CA ASN A 72 -1.65 17.75 0.33
C ASN A 72 -2.47 18.96 -0.09
N ILE A 73 -3.28 19.48 0.83
CA ILE A 73 -3.85 20.81 0.75
C ILE A 73 -2.85 21.71 1.48
N ASN A 74 -1.82 22.14 0.76
CA ASN A 74 -1.06 23.34 1.08
C ASN A 74 -1.04 24.22 -0.15
#